data_AF-A0A975U3Q2-F1
#
_entry.id   AF-A0A975U3Q2-F1
#
_cell.length_a   1.000
_cell.length_b   1.000
_cell.length_c   1.000
_cell.angle_alpha   90.00
_cell.angle_beta   90.00
_cell.angle_gamma   90.00
#
_symmetry.space_group_name_H-M   'P 1'
#
loop_
_entity.id
_entity.type
_entity.pdbx_description
1 polymer ?
#
loop_
_entity_poly.entity_id
_entity_poly.type
_entity_poly.pdbx_seq_one_letter_code
_entity_poly.pdbx_strand_id
1 'polypeptide(L)' 'MRKLDTAPRLSDPDAVFAALAEAHRGLSPEESRRLDAALVLVLANHIGDAEVLHGAIAVARAAIHAPAAWGDTAGTVP' A
#
# COMPACT_ATOMS: atom_id res chain seq x y z
N MET A 1 13.65 -19.54 -6.34
CA MET A 1 13.26 -18.70 -5.19
C MET A 1 12.90 -17.33 -5.75
N ARG A 2 11.64 -16.91 -5.65
CA ARG A 2 11.21 -15.60 -6.12
C ARG A 2 11.27 -14.64 -4.94
N LYS A 3 12.02 -13.55 -5.10
CA LYS A 3 12.19 -12.52 -4.07
C LYS A 3 11.15 -11.42 -4.29
N LEU A 4 10.67 -10.80 -3.22
CA LEU A 4 9.87 -9.58 -3.32
C LEU A 4 10.64 -8.52 -4.11
N ASP A 5 9.93 -7.87 -5.03
CA ASP A 5 10.43 -6.74 -5.79
C ASP A 5 9.50 -5.54 -5.57
N THR A 6 10.07 -4.47 -5.01
CA THR A 6 9.37 -3.24 -4.63
C THR A 6 9.60 -2.10 -5.62
N ALA A 7 10.17 -2.38 -6.80
CA ALA A 7 10.33 -1.37 -7.84
C ALA A 7 8.96 -0.85 -8.30
N PRO A 8 8.81 0.46 -8.55
CA PRO A 8 7.58 1.01 -9.11
C PRO A 8 7.34 0.40 -10.50
N ARG A 9 6.20 -0.28 -10.65
CA ARG A 9 5.79 -0.97 -11.89
C ARG A 9 4.51 -0.44 -12.52
N LEU A 10 3.83 0.47 -11.84
CA LEU A 10 2.62 1.08 -12.37
C LEU A 10 3.00 2.08 -13.46
N SER A 11 2.40 1.93 -14.64
CA SER A 11 2.57 2.88 -15.74
C SER A 11 1.94 4.23 -15.44
N ASP A 12 0.88 4.23 -14.61
CA ASP A 12 0.22 5.43 -14.11
C ASP A 12 -0.13 5.23 -12.62
N PRO A 13 0.79 5.57 -11.70
CA PRO A 13 0.55 5.47 -10.26
C PRO A 13 -0.64 6.33 -9.81
N ASP A 14 -0.77 7.54 -10.35
CA ASP A 14 -1.77 8.53 -9.92
C ASP A 14 -3.19 8.06 -10.24
N ALA A 15 -3.40 7.49 -11.43
CA ALA A 15 -4.70 6.90 -11.80
C ALA A 15 -5.09 5.74 -10.87
N VAL A 16 -4.13 4.91 -10.46
CA VAL A 16 -4.39 3.80 -9.53
C VAL A 16 -4.71 4.32 -8.13
N PHE A 17 -3.98 5.34 -7.64
CA PHE A 17 -4.30 5.98 -6.37
C PHE A 17 -5.68 6.66 -6.38
N ALA A 18 -6.04 7.34 -7.48
CA ALA A 18 -7.35 7.94 -7.64
C ALA A 18 -8.46 6.89 -7.63
N ALA A 19 -8.28 5.76 -8.31
CA ALA A 19 -9.24 4.65 -8.31
C ALA A 19 -9.41 4.03 -6.92
N LEU A 20 -8.33 3.90 -6.14
CA LEU A 20 -8.41 3.44 -4.76
C LEU A 20 -9.18 4.45 -3.89
N ALA A 21 -8.82 5.73 -3.95
CA ALA A 21 -9.50 6.79 -3.19
C ALA A 21 -11.01 6.88 -3.53
N GLU A 22 -11.35 6.71 -4.80
CA GLU A 22 -12.74 6.59 -5.27
C GLU A 22 -13.45 5.41 -4.61
N ALA A 23 -12.81 4.23 -4.58
CA ALA A 23 -13.40 3.02 -4.01
C ALA A 23 -13.72 3.15 -2.51
N HIS A 24 -13.00 4.02 -1.78
CA HIS A 24 -13.28 4.32 -0.38
C HIS A 24 -14.35 5.39 -0.16
N ARG A 25 -14.80 6.10 -1.20
CA ARG A 25 -15.72 7.23 -1.04
C ARG A 25 -17.07 6.76 -0.51
N GLY A 26 -17.53 7.41 0.55
CA GLY A 26 -18.83 7.12 1.18
C GLY A 26 -18.83 5.87 2.06
N LEU A 27 -17.70 5.20 2.23
CA LEU A 27 -17.56 4.06 3.14
C LEU A 27 -17.31 4.54 4.57
N SER A 28 -17.88 3.82 5.54
CA SER A 28 -17.49 3.95 6.94
C SER A 28 -16.04 3.48 7.15
N PRO A 29 -15.38 3.86 8.26
CA PRO A 29 -14.03 3.37 8.57
C PRO A 29 -13.93 1.84 8.64
N GLU A 30 -15.01 1.15 9.02
CA GLU A 30 -15.02 -0.31 9.07
C GLU A 30 -15.14 -0.94 7.69
N GLU A 31 -16.03 -0.41 6.85
CA GLU A 31 -16.16 -0.84 5.44
C GLU A 31 -14.88 -0.59 4.66
N SER A 32 -14.25 0.55 4.88
CA SER A 32 -12.94 0.91 4.33
C SER A 32 -11.89 -0.17 4.64
N ARG A 33 -11.78 -0.61 5.91
CA ARG A 33 -10.87 -1.70 6.29
C ARG A 33 -11.24 -3.05 5.67
N ARG A 34 -12.53 -3.33 5.48
CA ARG A 34 -12.96 -4.57 4.80
C ARG A 34 -12.59 -4.55 3.32
N LEU A 35 -12.72 -3.39 2.67
CA LEU A 35 -12.28 -3.20 1.28
C LEU A 35 -10.78 -3.45 1.16
N ASP A 36 -9.97 -2.85 2.05
CA ASP A 36 -8.52 -3.07 2.06
C ASP A 36 -8.16 -4.55 2.24
N ALA A 37 -8.78 -5.22 3.22
CA ALA A 37 -8.52 -6.64 3.47
C ALA A 37 -8.90 -7.53 2.28
N ALA A 38 -10.03 -7.25 1.62
CA ALA A 38 -10.46 -7.96 0.43
C ALA A 38 -9.50 -7.73 -0.75
N LEU A 39 -9.07 -6.49 -0.97
CA LEU A 39 -8.11 -6.14 -2.01
C LEU A 39 -6.77 -6.85 -1.79
N VAL A 40 -6.24 -6.83 -0.56
CA VAL A 40 -5.01 -7.55 -0.20
C VAL A 40 -5.13 -9.04 -0.50
N LEU A 41 -6.26 -9.68 -0.16
CA LEU A 41 -6.46 -11.10 -0.41
C LEU A 41 -6.52 -11.41 -1.92
N VAL A 42 -7.21 -10.59 -2.71
CA VAL A 42 -7.26 -10.75 -4.18
C VAL A 42 -5.85 -10.64 -4.78
N LEU A 43 -5.07 -9.64 -4.38
CA LEU A 43 -3.71 -9.45 -4.85
C LEU A 43 -2.78 -10.60 -4.39
N ALA A 44 -2.96 -11.10 -3.16
CA ALA A 44 -2.19 -12.22 -2.66
C ALA A 44 -2.43 -13.49 -3.49
N ASN A 45 -3.70 -13.76 -3.82
CA ASN A 45 -4.08 -14.87 -4.69
C ASN A 45 -3.54 -14.70 -6.11
N HIS A 46 -3.52 -13.48 -6.64
CA HIS A 46 -2.94 -13.19 -7.95
C HIS A 46 -1.41 -13.42 -7.99
N ILE A 47 -0.70 -13.09 -6.92
CA ILE A 47 0.75 -13.33 -6.80
C ILE A 47 1.06 -14.82 -6.68
N GLY A 48 0.30 -15.55 -5.84
CA GLY A 48 0.38 -17.02 -5.72
C GLY A 48 1.69 -17.59 -5.14
N ASP A 49 2.60 -16.74 -4.65
CA ASP A 49 3.92 -17.13 -4.13
C ASP A 49 4.07 -16.74 -2.66
N ALA A 50 4.09 -17.76 -1.77
CA ALA A 50 4.16 -17.57 -0.33
C ALA A 50 5.42 -16.81 0.12
N GLU A 51 6.57 -17.02 -0.50
CA GLU A 51 7.83 -16.35 -0.13
C GLU A 51 7.77 -14.86 -0.46
N VAL A 52 7.19 -14.52 -1.61
CA VAL A 52 6.94 -13.11 -1.99
C VAL A 52 5.98 -12.45 -1.01
N LEU A 53 4.91 -13.15 -0.61
CA LEU A 53 3.93 -12.64 0.35
C LEU A 53 4.54 -12.45 1.76
N HIS A 54 5.34 -13.40 2.23
CA HIS A 54 6.06 -13.27 3.50
C HIS A 54 7.00 -12.06 3.50
N GLY A 55 7.75 -11.86 2.41
CA GLY A 55 8.58 -10.68 2.21
C GLY A 55 7.75 -9.38 2.24
N ALA A 56 6.60 -9.35 1.56
CA ALA A 56 5.73 -8.17 1.51
C ALA A 56 5.19 -7.82 2.90
N ILE A 57 4.76 -8.81 3.69
CA ILE A 57 4.28 -8.61 5.07
C ILE A 57 5.39 -8.02 5.96
N ALA A 58 6.62 -8.52 5.84
CA ALA A 58 7.75 -7.99 6.60
C ALA A 58 8.03 -6.52 6.28
N VAL A 59 8.02 -6.15 4.99
CA VAL A 59 8.19 -4.76 4.54
C VAL A 59 7.04 -3.88 5.03
N ALA A 60 5.79 -4.32 4.90
CA ALA A 60 4.63 -3.56 5.36
C ALA A 60 4.67 -3.32 6.88
N ARG A 61 5.08 -4.31 7.68
CA ARG A 61 5.27 -4.14 9.13
C ARG A 61 6.35 -3.13 9.46
N ALA A 62 7.47 -3.13 8.74
CA ALA A 62 8.53 -2.15 8.95
C ALA A 62 8.08 -0.72 8.60
N ALA A 63 7.25 -0.55 7.56
CA ALA A 63 6.76 0.75 7.12
C ALA A 63 5.88 1.46 8.16
N ILE A 64 5.15 0.72 9.01
CA ILE A 64 4.33 1.31 10.09
C ILE A 64 5.19 1.96 11.17
N HIS A 65 6.43 1.50 11.34
CA HIS A 65 7.37 1.99 12.34
C HIS A 65 8.38 2.99 11.77
N ALA A 66 8.42 3.17 10.45
CA ALA A 66 9.22 4.21 9.82
C ALA A 66 8.55 5.57 10.10
N PRO A 67 9.29 6.58 10.60
CA PRO A 67 8.73 7.92 10.71
C PRO A 67 8.28 8.36 9.32
N ALA A 68 7.05 8.87 9.23
CA ALA A 68 6.53 9.46 8.01
C ALA A 68 7.47 10.57 7.56
N ALA A 69 8.32 10.30 6.56
CA ALA A 69 9.25 11.26 5.99
C ALA A 69 8.55 12.32 5.12
N TRP A 70 7.31 12.67 5.46
CA TRP A 70 6.52 13.72 4.86
C TRP A 70 5.83 14.52 5.96
N GLY A 71 6.60 15.23 6.79
CA GLY A 71 5.98 16.02 7.85
C GLY A 71 6.86 16.64 8.92
N ASP A 72 8.12 16.96 8.64
CA ASP A 72 8.92 17.84 9.50
C ASP A 72 10.01 18.57 8.70
N THR A 73 9.57 19.53 7.88
CA THR A 73 10.31 20.79 7.71
C THR A 73 9.32 21.91 7.96
N ALA A 74 9.12 22.18 9.25
CA ALA A 74 8.56 23.44 9.70
C ALA A 74 9.28 24.61 9.00
N GLY A 75 8.47 25.58 8.56
CA GLY A 75 8.83 26.85 7.92
C GLY A 75 10.32 27.19 7.83
N THR A 76 10.84 27.18 6.60
CA THR A 76 11.96 28.05 6.25
C THR A 76 11.53 28.96 5.10
N VAL A 77 11.46 30.24 5.46
CA VAL A 77 11.33 31.45 4.64
C VAL A 77 12.46 31.47 3.60
N PRO A 78 12.17 31.90 2.37
CA PRO A 78 12.66 33.23 1.96
C PRO A 78 11.54 34.27 1.78
#